data_AF-A0AAJ6ZGK2-F1
#
_entry.id   AF-A0AAJ6ZGK2-F1
#
_cell.length_a   1.000
_cell.length_b   1.000
_cell.length_c   1.000
_cell.angle_alpha   90.00
_cell.angle_beta   90.00
_cell.angle_gamma   90.00
#
_symmetry.space_group_name_H-M   'P 1'
#
loop_
_entity.id
_entity.type
_entity.pdbx_description
1 polymer ?
#
loop_
_entity_poly.entity_id
_entity_poly.type
_entity_poly.pdbx_seq_one_letter_code
_entity_poly.pdbx_strand_id
1 'polypeptide(L)'
;MVSVQTIATIVVKVFKIVLNIVILVLYRTGYNGEFLGVGGTWNLNEEKNPDAEIVASGVIVGYLIYTLVQVVTFLFGTTEHKRALGDIVMNFVGVFLWIAVGAVALHYWGGYQGEHQFQFVFAERQVGLAVGALCVIQGAVYLLDTVLAIIHFTKEQLKLECLYTGSLVTISPISKDFLCELDIYAVTIAPLTEDVSEFGGGARVVWAMSAGDREAEAQAKKGEEGDGNERDSRAAAALKRNWCIGLRITEMILSVIAIGLIVGALYSPQVVQSDHRHIALIFSSYSSYIIITGVLIIARLLGESAGWRTSIGFSIMGFIMFTAAAAVIFYDWHRSYYANLRPNKEAYDLLISSGVFSIINAAVFLVHIFLTFKKEADY
;
A
#
# COMPACT_ATOMS: atom_id res chain seq x y z
N MET A 1 28.47 9.46 7.77
CA MET A 1 29.08 8.11 7.68
C MET A 1 27.98 7.07 7.65
N VAL A 2 28.07 6.08 6.76
CA VAL A 2 27.06 5.01 6.65
C VAL A 2 27.19 4.11 7.89
N SER A 3 26.12 3.94 8.64
CA SER A 3 26.11 3.05 9.82
C SER A 3 26.15 1.60 9.36
N VAL A 4 26.86 0.73 10.10
CA VAL A 4 26.86 -0.73 9.89
C VAL A 4 25.43 -1.29 9.82
N GLN A 5 24.50 -0.68 10.57
CA GLN A 5 23.09 -1.05 10.59
C GLN A 5 22.39 -0.76 9.25
N THR A 6 22.74 0.35 8.59
CA THR A 6 22.21 0.69 7.27
C THR A 6 22.72 -0.28 6.21
N ILE A 7 23.97 -0.73 6.32
CA ILE A 7 24.53 -1.76 5.43
C ILE A 7 23.79 -3.07 5.64
N ALA A 8 23.54 -3.46 6.88
CA ALA A 8 22.83 -4.70 7.21
C ALA A 8 21.40 -4.73 6.64
N THR A 9 20.62 -3.65 6.75
CA THR A 9 19.25 -3.60 6.20
C THR A 9 19.24 -3.66 4.67
N ILE A 10 20.20 -3.03 3.99
CA ILE A 10 20.35 -3.16 2.53
C ILE A 10 20.65 -4.59 2.14
N VAL A 11 21.59 -5.25 2.83
CA VAL A 11 21.96 -6.65 2.55
C VAL A 11 20.74 -7.57 2.70
N VAL A 12 19.94 -7.39 3.75
CA VAL A 12 18.70 -8.16 3.94
C VAL A 12 17.70 -7.90 2.80
N LYS A 13 17.50 -6.64 2.38
CA LYS A 13 16.60 -6.32 1.26
C LYS A 13 17.08 -6.90 -0.08
N VAL A 14 18.40 -6.89 -0.34
CA VAL A 14 18.97 -7.54 -1.54
C VAL A 14 18.75 -9.05 -1.49
N PHE A 15 18.98 -9.68 -0.32
CA PHE A 15 18.73 -11.11 -0.14
C PHE A 15 17.25 -11.46 -0.37
N LYS A 16 16.32 -10.66 0.16
CA LYS A 16 14.88 -10.80 -0.11
C LYS A 16 14.55 -10.74 -1.60
N ILE A 17 15.17 -9.83 -2.35
CA ILE A 17 14.95 -9.71 -3.81
C ILE A 17 15.44 -10.97 -4.52
N VAL A 18 16.66 -11.43 -4.21
CA VAL A 18 17.24 -12.64 -4.84
C VAL A 18 16.35 -13.85 -4.56
N LEU A 19 15.96 -14.06 -3.30
CA LEU A 19 15.12 -15.18 -2.92
C LEU A 19 13.73 -15.10 -3.59
N ASN A 20 13.13 -13.91 -3.66
CA ASN A 20 11.86 -13.71 -4.36
C ASN A 20 11.96 -13.98 -5.87
N ILE A 21 13.06 -13.56 -6.53
CA ILE A 21 13.29 -13.88 -7.95
C ILE A 21 13.38 -15.39 -8.17
N VAL A 22 14.09 -16.12 -7.31
CA VAL A 22 14.16 -17.59 -7.39
C VAL A 22 12.77 -18.21 -7.23
N ILE A 23 11.99 -17.77 -6.23
CA ILE A 23 10.62 -18.23 -6.03
C ILE A 23 9.77 -17.94 -7.26
N LEU A 24 9.84 -16.73 -7.82
CA LEU A 24 9.08 -16.33 -9.00
C LEU A 24 9.40 -17.20 -10.22
N VAL A 25 10.68 -17.50 -10.47
CA VAL A 25 11.10 -18.38 -11.57
C VAL A 25 10.52 -19.77 -11.38
N LEU A 26 10.68 -20.37 -10.20
CA LEU A 26 10.14 -21.71 -9.92
C LEU A 26 8.60 -21.74 -9.98
N TYR A 27 7.93 -20.73 -9.44
CA TYR A 27 6.49 -20.56 -9.54
C TYR A 27 6.01 -20.48 -11.00
N ARG A 28 6.81 -19.87 -11.87
CA ARG A 28 6.40 -19.57 -13.24
C ARG A 28 6.76 -20.63 -14.28
N THR A 29 7.88 -21.33 -14.10
CA THR A 29 8.41 -22.29 -15.08
C THR A 29 8.71 -23.66 -14.46
N GLY A 30 8.27 -23.90 -13.21
CA GLY A 30 8.58 -25.12 -12.45
C GLY A 30 7.87 -26.38 -12.94
N TYR A 31 6.91 -26.27 -13.85
CA TYR A 31 6.17 -27.40 -14.40
C TYR A 31 6.66 -27.76 -15.80
N ASN A 32 7.83 -28.41 -15.90
CA ASN A 32 8.49 -28.71 -17.18
C ASN A 32 8.62 -27.50 -18.13
N GLY A 33 8.84 -26.29 -17.57
CA GLY A 33 8.90 -25.04 -18.34
C GLY A 33 7.57 -24.29 -18.46
N GLU A 34 6.48 -24.88 -18.00
CA GLU A 34 5.16 -24.25 -17.89
C GLU A 34 4.84 -23.79 -16.47
N PHE A 35 3.66 -23.19 -16.32
CA PHE A 35 3.18 -22.60 -15.08
C PHE A 35 2.95 -23.67 -14.00
N LEU A 36 3.62 -23.53 -12.85
CA LEU A 36 3.50 -24.47 -11.74
C LEU A 36 2.30 -24.15 -10.85
N GLY A 37 2.17 -22.90 -10.41
CA GLY A 37 1.13 -22.52 -9.47
C GLY A 37 1.42 -22.92 -8.01
N VAL A 38 0.61 -22.37 -7.10
CA VAL A 38 0.61 -22.67 -5.66
C VAL A 38 -0.70 -23.31 -5.20
N GLY A 39 -1.76 -23.20 -6.02
CA GLY A 39 -3.08 -23.75 -5.76
C GLY A 39 -3.68 -24.42 -6.99
N GLY A 40 -3.99 -25.71 -6.85
CA GLY A 40 -4.71 -26.49 -7.83
C GLY A 40 -5.61 -27.51 -7.14
N THR A 41 -6.36 -28.28 -7.93
CA THR A 41 -7.23 -29.33 -7.43
C THR A 41 -6.41 -30.57 -7.15
N TRP A 42 -6.64 -31.20 -5.98
CA TRP A 42 -5.95 -32.44 -5.61
C TRP A 42 -6.60 -33.65 -6.29
N ASN A 43 -7.86 -33.51 -6.68
CA ASN A 43 -8.73 -34.54 -7.23
C ASN A 43 -9.36 -34.05 -8.55
N LEU A 44 -9.55 -34.93 -9.54
CA LEU A 44 -10.22 -34.65 -10.82
C LEU A 44 -11.67 -34.13 -10.66
N ASN A 45 -12.26 -34.27 -9.47
CA ASN A 45 -13.62 -33.82 -9.13
C ASN A 45 -13.70 -32.48 -8.39
N GLU A 46 -12.57 -31.85 -8.02
CA GLU A 46 -12.61 -30.51 -7.42
C GLU A 46 -12.52 -29.43 -8.51
N GLU A 47 -13.28 -28.35 -8.35
CA GLU A 47 -13.18 -27.18 -9.22
C GLU A 47 -11.97 -26.32 -8.83
N LYS A 48 -11.18 -25.90 -9.82
CA LYS A 48 -9.97 -25.10 -9.59
C LYS A 48 -10.35 -23.71 -9.07
N ASN A 49 -10.13 -23.47 -7.79
CA ASN A 49 -10.37 -22.16 -7.21
C ASN A 49 -9.23 -21.18 -7.58
N PRO A 50 -9.50 -20.09 -8.33
CA PRO A 50 -8.50 -19.08 -8.69
C PRO A 50 -7.94 -18.30 -7.48
N ASP A 51 -8.59 -18.34 -6.32
CA ASP A 51 -8.27 -17.52 -5.15
C ASP A 51 -6.83 -17.71 -4.66
N ALA A 52 -6.37 -18.97 -4.60
CA ALA A 52 -5.02 -19.29 -4.13
C ALA A 52 -3.93 -18.69 -5.05
N GLU A 53 -4.17 -18.72 -6.36
CA GLU A 53 -3.24 -18.15 -7.35
C GLU A 53 -3.25 -16.63 -7.31
N ILE A 54 -4.41 -16.02 -7.10
CA ILE A 54 -4.55 -14.57 -6.93
C ILE A 54 -3.73 -14.07 -5.75
N VAL A 55 -3.86 -14.75 -4.60
CA VAL A 55 -3.11 -14.38 -3.39
C VAL A 55 -1.62 -14.64 -3.60
N ALA A 56 -1.23 -15.82 -4.10
CA ALA A 56 0.18 -16.17 -4.29
C ALA A 56 0.90 -15.23 -5.27
N SER A 57 0.29 -14.97 -6.43
CA SER A 57 0.83 -14.06 -7.43
C SER A 57 0.97 -12.62 -6.91
N GLY A 58 0.04 -12.17 -6.08
CA GLY A 58 0.07 -10.86 -5.43
C GLY A 58 1.17 -10.72 -4.39
N VAL A 59 1.38 -11.77 -3.58
CA VAL A 59 2.45 -11.79 -2.59
C VAL A 59 3.81 -11.81 -3.28
N ILE A 60 4.03 -12.73 -4.23
CA ILE A 60 5.32 -12.87 -4.90
C ILE A 60 5.69 -11.58 -5.64
N VAL A 61 4.80 -11.08 -6.51
CA VAL A 61 5.08 -9.89 -7.33
C VAL A 61 4.98 -8.59 -6.53
N GLY A 62 4.00 -8.47 -5.63
CA GLY A 62 3.82 -7.25 -4.83
C GLY A 62 4.98 -6.99 -3.88
N TYR A 63 5.47 -8.01 -3.18
CA TYR A 63 6.67 -7.86 -2.35
C TYR A 63 7.94 -7.65 -3.16
N LEU A 64 8.00 -8.15 -4.40
CA LEU A 64 9.11 -7.86 -5.31
C LEU A 64 9.12 -6.36 -5.70
N ILE A 65 7.99 -5.85 -6.18
CA ILE A 65 7.82 -4.43 -6.53
C ILE A 65 8.12 -3.56 -5.32
N TYR A 66 7.58 -3.91 -4.16
CA TYR A 66 7.79 -3.14 -2.94
C TYR A 66 9.26 -3.04 -2.54
N THR A 67 9.95 -4.19 -2.46
CA THR A 67 11.36 -4.20 -2.07
C THR A 67 12.23 -3.49 -3.11
N LEU A 68 11.92 -3.63 -4.41
CA LEU A 68 12.62 -2.92 -5.48
C LEU A 68 12.46 -1.40 -5.38
N VAL A 69 11.24 -0.89 -5.22
CA VAL A 69 10.97 0.55 -5.09
C VAL A 69 11.70 1.13 -3.88
N GLN A 70 11.74 0.41 -2.76
CA GLN A 70 12.48 0.82 -1.58
C GLN A 70 13.99 0.86 -1.81
N VAL A 71 14.57 -0.17 -2.41
CA VAL A 71 16.01 -0.22 -2.70
C VAL A 71 16.40 0.89 -3.68
N VAL A 72 15.61 1.11 -4.73
CA VAL A 72 15.83 2.20 -5.69
C VAL A 72 15.75 3.55 -4.99
N THR A 73 14.75 3.78 -4.15
CA THR A 73 14.62 5.07 -3.45
C THR A 73 15.76 5.30 -2.46
N PHE A 74 16.26 4.23 -1.82
CA PHE A 74 17.45 4.27 -0.98
C PHE A 74 18.69 4.70 -1.77
N LEU A 75 18.89 4.18 -2.99
CA LEU A 75 20.01 4.56 -3.86
C LEU A 75 19.97 6.04 -4.29
N PHE A 76 18.78 6.65 -4.36
CA PHE A 76 18.62 8.08 -4.65
C PHE A 76 18.86 9.00 -3.44
N GLY A 77 19.34 8.47 -2.30
CA GLY A 77 19.98 9.26 -1.26
C GLY A 77 19.05 9.89 -0.20
N THR A 78 17.77 9.52 -0.15
CA THR A 78 16.91 9.94 0.98
C THR A 78 17.06 8.97 2.15
N THR A 79 17.76 9.39 3.21
CA THR A 79 17.79 8.64 4.48
C THR A 79 16.50 8.78 5.29
N GLU A 80 15.48 9.49 4.79
CA GLU A 80 14.13 9.59 5.36
C GLU A 80 13.46 8.21 5.54
N HIS A 81 13.88 7.19 4.78
CA HIS A 81 13.46 5.79 5.00
C HIS A 81 13.85 5.20 6.35
N LYS A 82 14.69 5.88 7.14
CA LYS A 82 15.02 5.46 8.50
C LYS A 82 13.83 5.53 9.46
N ARG A 83 12.77 6.25 9.10
CA ARG A 83 11.59 6.50 9.95
C ARG A 83 10.34 5.67 9.62
N ALA A 84 10.31 5.00 8.46
CA ALA A 84 9.10 4.42 7.89
C ALA A 84 8.51 3.25 8.70
N LEU A 85 7.55 3.54 9.57
CA LEU A 85 6.51 2.61 10.05
C LEU A 85 5.90 1.83 8.88
N GLY A 86 5.80 2.44 7.70
CA GLY A 86 5.38 1.75 6.48
C GLY A 86 6.24 0.52 6.14
N ASP A 87 7.56 0.58 6.36
CA ASP A 87 8.45 -0.58 6.17
C ASP A 87 8.21 -1.65 7.23
N ILE A 88 8.00 -1.25 8.48
CA ILE A 88 7.68 -2.17 9.58
C ILE A 88 6.34 -2.88 9.32
N VAL A 89 5.29 -2.13 8.96
CA VAL A 89 3.96 -2.67 8.67
C VAL A 89 4.03 -3.61 7.47
N MET A 90 4.69 -3.20 6.38
CA MET A 90 4.80 -4.06 5.20
C MET A 90 5.57 -5.35 5.51
N ASN A 91 6.67 -5.25 6.25
CA ASN A 91 7.45 -6.42 6.63
C ASN A 91 6.65 -7.35 7.55
N PHE A 92 5.92 -6.81 8.51
CA PHE A 92 5.06 -7.56 9.43
C PHE A 92 3.94 -8.29 8.70
N VAL A 93 3.18 -7.59 7.84
CA VAL A 93 2.16 -8.20 6.97
C VAL A 93 2.79 -9.26 6.07
N GLY A 94 4.04 -9.02 5.63
CA GLY A 94 4.80 -9.94 4.79
C GLY A 94 5.08 -11.27 5.46
N VAL A 95 5.34 -11.28 6.76
CA VAL A 95 5.53 -12.53 7.52
C VAL A 95 4.31 -13.43 7.34
N PHE A 96 3.12 -12.91 7.59
CA PHE A 96 1.89 -13.71 7.51
C PHE A 96 1.56 -14.13 6.08
N LEU A 97 1.68 -13.21 5.13
CA LEU A 97 1.34 -13.50 3.74
C LEU A 97 2.29 -14.52 3.10
N TRP A 98 3.61 -14.39 3.32
CA TRP A 98 4.58 -15.36 2.80
C TRP A 98 4.44 -16.74 3.45
N ILE A 99 4.18 -16.80 4.76
CA ILE A 99 3.91 -18.07 5.45
C ILE A 99 2.60 -18.69 4.96
N ALA A 100 1.54 -17.91 4.76
CA ALA A 100 0.26 -18.42 4.26
C ALA A 100 0.41 -19.02 2.85
N VAL A 101 1.05 -18.31 1.92
CA VAL A 101 1.32 -18.81 0.57
C VAL A 101 2.21 -20.06 0.62
N GLY A 102 3.24 -20.07 1.46
CA GLY A 102 4.10 -21.24 1.65
C GLY A 102 3.35 -22.45 2.23
N ALA A 103 2.45 -22.23 3.19
CA ALA A 103 1.63 -23.28 3.77
C ALA A 103 0.64 -23.88 2.76
N VAL A 104 -0.02 -23.04 1.95
CA VAL A 104 -0.90 -23.49 0.87
C VAL A 104 -0.11 -24.32 -0.16
N ALA A 105 1.08 -23.85 -0.55
CA ALA A 105 1.96 -24.57 -1.46
C ALA A 105 2.34 -25.97 -0.93
N LEU A 106 2.79 -26.03 0.32
CA LEU A 106 3.26 -27.26 0.96
C LEU A 106 2.10 -28.23 1.18
N HIS A 107 0.92 -27.73 1.53
CA HIS A 107 -0.28 -28.54 1.65
C HIS A 107 -0.65 -29.17 0.30
N TYR A 108 -0.72 -28.35 -0.76
CA TYR A 108 -1.08 -28.79 -2.10
C TYR A 108 -0.07 -29.80 -2.68
N TRP A 109 1.21 -29.41 -2.78
CA TRP A 109 2.27 -30.24 -3.36
C TRP A 109 2.68 -31.41 -2.46
N GLY A 110 2.43 -31.30 -1.16
CA GLY A 110 2.58 -32.40 -0.20
C GLY A 110 1.59 -33.54 -0.49
N GLY A 111 0.31 -33.20 -0.71
CA GLY A 111 -0.77 -34.13 -0.99
C GLY A 111 -0.76 -34.72 -2.40
N TYR A 112 -0.18 -34.02 -3.39
CA TYR A 112 -0.18 -34.34 -4.82
C TYR A 112 0.14 -35.81 -5.21
N GLN A 113 0.80 -36.59 -4.37
CA GLN A 113 1.15 -38.01 -4.64
C GLN A 113 0.20 -39.06 -4.02
N GLY A 114 -0.80 -38.68 -3.23
CA GLY A 114 -1.72 -39.65 -2.61
C GLY A 114 -2.48 -40.53 -3.62
N GLU A 115 -2.75 -40.02 -4.82
CA GLU A 115 -3.59 -40.65 -5.85
C GLU A 115 -2.81 -41.23 -7.05
N HIS A 116 -1.53 -40.87 -7.25
CA HIS A 116 -0.69 -41.33 -8.39
C HIS A 116 0.34 -42.40 -7.99
N GLN A 117 -0.09 -43.41 -7.24
CA GLN A 117 0.77 -44.39 -6.53
C GLN A 117 1.72 -45.25 -7.39
N PHE A 118 1.73 -45.11 -8.72
CA PHE A 118 2.49 -45.98 -9.63
C PHE A 118 3.28 -45.27 -10.73
N GLN A 119 3.51 -43.95 -10.65
CA GLN A 119 4.36 -43.25 -11.62
C GLN A 119 5.56 -42.58 -10.95
N PHE A 120 6.73 -42.78 -11.57
CA PHE A 120 8.03 -42.32 -11.11
C PHE A 120 8.03 -40.84 -10.71
N VAL A 121 8.77 -40.52 -9.66
CA VAL A 121 9.03 -39.18 -9.08
C VAL A 121 9.00 -38.06 -10.13
N PHE A 122 7.87 -37.35 -10.23
CA PHE A 122 7.78 -36.15 -11.06
C PHE A 122 8.60 -35.03 -10.42
N ALA A 123 9.50 -34.41 -11.20
CA ALA A 123 10.31 -33.26 -10.79
C ALA A 123 9.42 -32.10 -10.26
N GLU A 124 8.21 -31.98 -10.79
CA GLU A 124 7.22 -30.93 -10.48
C GLU A 124 6.85 -30.90 -9.00
N ARG A 125 6.60 -32.06 -8.38
CA ARG A 125 6.29 -32.13 -6.94
C ARG A 125 7.43 -31.58 -6.10
N GLN A 126 8.66 -31.94 -6.45
CA GLN A 126 9.84 -31.46 -5.73
C GLN A 126 10.00 -29.94 -5.90
N VAL A 127 9.73 -29.42 -7.09
CA VAL A 127 9.75 -27.98 -7.36
C VAL A 127 8.65 -27.26 -6.58
N GLY A 128 7.43 -27.80 -6.53
CA GLY A 128 6.33 -27.23 -5.77
C GLY A 128 6.57 -27.21 -4.26
N LEU A 129 7.13 -28.30 -3.71
CA LEU A 129 7.59 -28.35 -2.32
C LEU A 129 8.72 -27.35 -2.07
N ALA A 130 9.65 -27.18 -3.02
CA ALA A 130 10.71 -26.19 -2.93
C ALA A 130 10.15 -24.76 -2.92
N VAL A 131 9.20 -24.44 -3.80
CA VAL A 131 8.50 -23.13 -3.80
C VAL A 131 7.87 -22.88 -2.43
N GLY A 132 7.14 -23.85 -1.90
CA GLY A 132 6.52 -23.73 -0.57
C GLY A 132 7.52 -23.50 0.56
N ALA A 133 8.60 -24.27 0.59
CA ALA A 133 9.66 -24.12 1.58
C ALA A 133 10.38 -22.77 1.47
N LEU A 134 10.69 -22.31 0.25
CA LEU A 134 11.32 -21.02 0.00
C LEU A 134 10.40 -19.85 0.40
N CYS A 135 9.08 -19.96 0.21
CA CYS A 135 8.11 -18.99 0.72
C CYS A 135 8.13 -18.90 2.25
N VAL A 136 8.21 -20.03 2.96
CA VAL A 136 8.33 -20.03 4.44
C VAL A 136 9.65 -19.39 4.88
N ILE A 137 10.77 -19.71 4.22
CA ILE A 137 12.07 -19.08 4.48
C ILE A 137 11.99 -17.57 4.23
N GLN A 138 11.36 -17.14 3.14
CA GLN A 138 11.16 -15.73 2.83
C GLN A 138 10.35 -15.04 3.93
N GLY A 139 9.30 -15.68 4.46
CA GLY A 139 8.55 -15.20 5.62
C GLY A 139 9.43 -15.00 6.86
N ALA A 140 10.35 -15.93 7.14
CA ALA A 140 11.31 -15.79 8.23
C ALA A 140 12.31 -14.63 8.01
N VAL A 141 12.73 -14.39 6.77
CA VAL A 141 13.57 -13.22 6.41
C VAL A 141 12.79 -11.91 6.61
N TYR A 142 11.50 -11.87 6.30
CA TYR A 142 10.64 -10.72 6.61
C TYR A 142 10.50 -10.49 8.11
N LEU A 143 10.41 -11.55 8.91
CA LEU A 143 10.37 -11.44 10.36
C LEU A 143 11.67 -10.86 10.91
N LEU A 144 12.81 -11.35 10.42
CA LEU A 144 14.13 -10.82 10.79
C LEU A 144 14.25 -9.33 10.44
N ASP A 145 13.83 -8.92 9.26
CA ASP A 145 13.85 -7.50 8.87
C ASP A 145 12.90 -6.65 9.72
N THR A 146 11.74 -7.20 10.11
CA THR A 146 10.82 -6.53 11.04
C THR A 146 11.49 -6.26 12.39
N VAL A 147 12.18 -7.25 12.95
CA VAL A 147 12.92 -7.11 14.22
C VAL A 147 14.03 -6.07 14.10
N LEU A 148 14.81 -6.10 13.00
CA LEU A 148 15.86 -5.11 12.75
C LEU A 148 15.27 -3.70 12.63
N ALA A 149 14.16 -3.54 11.92
CA ALA A 149 13.48 -2.26 11.76
C ALA A 149 12.93 -1.72 13.08
N ILE A 150 12.33 -2.57 13.93
CA ILE A 150 11.87 -2.17 15.28
C ILE A 150 13.03 -1.73 16.15
N ILE A 151 14.12 -2.50 16.20
CA ILE A 151 15.32 -2.14 16.99
C ILE A 151 15.87 -0.79 16.55
N HIS A 152 15.87 -0.52 15.24
CA HIS A 152 16.33 0.75 14.69
C HIS A 152 15.41 1.90 15.09
N PHE A 153 14.10 1.70 14.96
CA PHE A 153 13.08 2.67 15.35
C PHE A 153 13.18 3.04 16.84
N THR A 154 13.26 2.04 17.74
CA THR A 154 13.39 2.29 19.18
C THR A 154 14.69 3.01 19.53
N LYS A 155 15.83 2.63 18.92
CA LYS A 155 17.12 3.28 19.19
C LYS A 155 17.16 4.75 18.76
N GLU A 156 16.51 5.11 17.66
CA GLU A 156 16.44 6.51 17.23
C GLU A 156 15.49 7.34 18.10
N GLN A 157 14.33 6.80 18.48
CA GLN A 157 13.40 7.46 19.41
C GLN A 157 14.07 7.77 20.76
N LEU A 158 14.81 6.80 21.30
CA LEU A 158 15.50 6.95 22.59
C LEU A 158 16.64 7.98 22.52
N LYS A 159 17.32 8.12 21.37
CA LYS A 159 18.31 9.21 21.15
C LYS A 159 17.66 10.59 21.13
N LEU A 160 16.48 10.72 20.53
CA LEU A 160 15.72 11.98 20.52
C LEU A 160 15.33 12.37 21.95
N GLU A 161 14.75 11.46 22.72
CA GLU A 161 14.37 11.73 24.11
C GLU A 161 15.56 12.14 24.99
N CYS A 162 16.73 11.51 24.83
CA CYS A 162 17.94 11.92 25.56
C CYS A 162 18.47 13.31 25.15
N LEU A 163 18.33 13.70 23.87
CA LEU A 163 18.70 15.04 23.39
C LEU A 163 17.79 16.12 23.96
N TYR A 164 16.49 15.85 24.06
CA TYR A 164 15.51 16.78 24.63
C TYR A 164 15.65 16.90 26.16
N THR A 165 16.08 15.85 26.85
CA THR A 165 16.27 15.88 28.31
C THR A 165 17.63 16.47 28.74
N GLY A 166 18.62 16.55 27.83
CA GLY A 166 20.02 16.87 28.16
C GLY A 166 20.57 18.22 27.70
N SER A 167 19.79 19.07 27.01
CA SER A 167 20.28 20.38 26.54
C SER A 167 19.26 21.50 26.75
N LEU A 168 19.76 22.58 27.36
CA LEU A 168 19.14 23.90 27.33
C LEU A 168 18.74 24.22 25.89
N VAL A 169 17.44 24.36 25.64
CA VAL A 169 16.89 24.59 24.30
C VAL A 169 17.30 25.99 23.83
N THR A 170 18.41 26.11 23.09
CA THR A 170 18.62 27.27 22.20
C THR A 170 17.76 27.06 20.97
N ILE A 171 16.57 27.67 20.99
CA ILE A 171 15.73 27.83 19.79
C ILE A 171 16.49 28.75 18.83
N SER A 172 17.06 28.17 17.78
CA SER A 172 17.51 28.93 16.61
C SER A 172 16.28 29.29 15.77
N PRO A 173 16.03 30.57 15.43
CA PRO A 173 14.80 30.98 14.78
C PRO A 173 14.88 30.78 13.27
N ILE A 174 15.01 29.54 12.79
CA ILE A 174 14.86 29.23 11.35
C ILE A 174 14.15 27.88 11.17
N SER A 175 12.91 27.80 11.65
CA SER A 175 11.88 26.93 11.07
C SER A 175 10.52 27.47 11.51
N LYS A 176 9.91 28.30 10.66
CA LYS A 176 8.48 28.59 10.79
C LYS A 176 7.74 27.29 10.52
N ASP A 177 6.74 27.02 11.36
CA ASP A 177 5.73 25.96 11.22
C ASP A 177 6.07 24.61 11.89
N PHE A 178 6.19 24.63 13.21
CA PHE A 178 5.82 23.46 14.05
C PHE A 178 5.28 23.95 15.40
N LEU A 179 4.04 24.45 15.41
CA LEU A 179 3.28 24.65 16.65
C LEU A 179 2.49 23.36 16.90
N CYS A 180 3.14 22.41 17.58
CA CYS A 180 2.42 21.37 18.29
C CYS A 180 2.17 21.92 19.70
N GLU A 181 0.89 22.07 20.04
CA GLU A 181 0.39 22.42 21.36
C GLU A 181 0.87 21.35 22.35
N LEU A 182 1.89 21.67 23.15
CA LEU A 182 2.34 20.85 24.26
C LEU A 182 2.01 21.61 25.54
N ASP A 183 1.05 21.08 26.30
CA ASP A 183 0.74 21.51 27.67
C ASP A 183 1.99 21.36 28.54
N ILE A 184 2.73 22.46 28.71
CA ILE A 184 3.81 22.54 29.68
C ILE A 184 3.14 22.71 31.04
N TYR A 185 3.12 21.64 31.84
CA TYR A 185 2.93 21.72 33.28
C TYR A 185 3.94 22.74 33.84
N ALA A 186 3.42 23.87 34.31
CA ALA A 186 4.20 24.96 34.87
C ALA A 186 5.04 24.47 36.06
N VAL A 187 6.34 24.33 35.84
CA VAL A 187 7.33 24.27 36.92
C VAL A 187 7.44 25.68 37.48
N THR A 188 7.17 25.79 38.78
CA THR A 188 7.20 26.98 39.62
C THR A 188 8.41 27.87 39.34
N ILE A 189 8.19 29.00 38.67
CA ILE A 189 9.17 30.10 38.59
C ILE A 189 9.00 30.92 39.87
N ALA A 190 10.08 31.06 40.63
CA ALA A 190 10.15 31.87 41.85
C ALA A 190 9.82 33.35 41.56
N PRO A 191 9.20 34.08 42.50
CA PRO A 191 8.82 35.47 42.27
C PRO A 191 10.05 36.37 42.30
N LEU A 192 10.30 37.10 41.21
CA LEU A 192 11.15 38.28 41.23
C LEU A 192 10.33 39.43 41.82
N THR A 193 10.78 39.90 42.98
CA THR A 193 10.29 41.07 43.69
C THR A 193 10.82 42.36 43.06
N GLU A 194 10.07 43.43 43.35
CA GLU A 194 10.41 44.87 43.34
C GLU A 194 10.08 45.71 42.07
N ASP A 195 9.08 46.57 42.30
CA ASP A 195 9.02 48.00 41.98
C ASP A 195 8.81 48.49 40.55
N VAL A 196 7.52 48.70 40.18
CA VAL A 196 7.09 49.91 39.46
C VAL A 196 5.70 50.36 39.97
N SER A 197 5.59 51.64 40.30
CA SER A 197 4.43 52.31 40.89
C SER A 197 3.51 52.97 39.84
N GLU A 198 2.22 53.03 40.22
CA GLU A 198 1.29 54.16 40.08
C GLU A 198 0.45 54.44 38.80
N PHE A 199 -0.87 54.37 39.04
CA PHE A 199 -2.01 55.20 38.58
C PHE A 199 -2.54 55.17 37.12
N GLY A 200 -3.85 54.89 37.01
CA GLY A 200 -4.74 55.70 36.15
C GLY A 200 -5.92 55.03 35.43
N GLY A 201 -7.04 54.78 36.12
CA GLY A 201 -8.40 55.18 35.70
C GLY A 201 -9.13 54.47 34.53
N GLY A 202 -10.39 54.08 34.79
CA GLY A 202 -11.47 54.24 33.80
C GLY A 202 -12.28 53.00 33.44
N ALA A 203 -13.18 52.56 34.33
CA ALA A 203 -14.29 51.69 33.97
C ALA A 203 -15.31 52.44 33.09
N ARG A 204 -15.71 51.84 31.95
CA ARG A 204 -16.96 52.19 31.24
C ARG A 204 -17.75 50.93 30.98
N VAL A 205 -18.75 50.71 31.83
CA VAL A 205 -19.91 49.87 31.54
C VAL A 205 -20.90 50.75 30.78
N VAL A 206 -21.26 50.35 29.56
CA VAL A 206 -22.40 50.91 28.83
C VAL A 206 -23.27 49.74 28.40
N TRP A 207 -24.46 49.67 29.00
CA TRP A 207 -25.60 48.91 28.48
C TRP A 207 -26.62 49.91 27.94
N ALA A 208 -27.07 49.71 26.71
CA ALA A 208 -28.40 50.11 26.26
C ALA A 208 -28.83 49.22 25.08
N MET A 209 -29.86 48.43 25.33
CA MET A 209 -30.61 47.59 24.39
C MET A 209 -31.35 48.44 23.34
N SER A 210 -31.49 47.91 22.13
CA SER A 210 -32.75 47.81 21.34
C SER A 210 -32.45 47.67 19.84
N ALA A 211 -32.12 46.45 19.41
CA ALA A 211 -32.08 46.07 17.98
C ALA A 211 -32.32 44.55 17.78
N GLY A 212 -32.89 43.87 18.78
CA GLY A 212 -32.91 42.41 18.86
C GLY A 212 -33.73 41.68 17.78
N ASP A 213 -34.71 42.34 17.16
CA ASP A 213 -35.69 41.61 16.34
C ASP A 213 -35.45 41.71 14.83
N ARG A 214 -34.63 42.67 14.35
CA ARG A 214 -34.27 42.78 12.92
C ARG A 214 -32.92 42.15 12.59
N GLU A 215 -32.02 42.02 13.57
CA GLU A 215 -30.75 41.34 13.39
C GLU A 215 -30.91 39.81 13.42
N ALA A 216 -31.90 39.29 14.14
CA ALA A 216 -32.20 37.86 14.19
C ALA A 216 -32.69 37.29 12.84
N GLU A 217 -33.55 38.00 12.10
CA GLU A 217 -34.00 37.56 10.77
C GLU A 217 -32.92 37.71 9.69
N ALA A 218 -32.06 38.74 9.79
CA ALA A 218 -30.93 38.94 8.89
C ALA A 218 -29.80 37.91 9.13
N GLN A 219 -29.61 37.47 10.38
CA GLN A 219 -28.68 36.39 10.72
C GLN A 219 -29.23 35.00 10.39
N ALA A 220 -30.55 34.79 10.46
CA ALA A 220 -31.16 33.53 10.02
C ALA A 220 -31.01 33.30 8.51
N LYS A 221 -31.21 34.33 7.67
CA LYS A 221 -30.98 34.23 6.22
C LYS A 221 -29.49 34.13 5.83
N LYS A 222 -28.58 34.77 6.58
CA LYS A 222 -27.13 34.59 6.39
C LYS A 222 -26.60 33.25 6.91
N GLY A 223 -27.29 32.63 7.88
CA GLY A 223 -26.94 31.31 8.41
C GLY A 223 -27.17 30.19 7.39
N GLU A 224 -28.23 30.28 6.59
CA GLU A 224 -28.53 29.27 5.55
C GLU A 224 -27.61 29.37 4.32
N GLU A 225 -27.22 30.58 3.89
CA GLU A 225 -26.26 30.77 2.77
C GLU A 225 -24.79 30.62 3.22
N GLY A 226 -24.49 30.87 4.49
CA GLY A 226 -23.14 30.77 5.08
C GLY A 226 -22.69 29.34 5.39
N ASP A 227 -23.59 28.47 5.86
CA ASP A 227 -23.26 27.09 6.26
C ASP A 227 -22.82 26.24 5.05
N GLY A 228 -23.37 26.49 3.86
CA GLY A 228 -22.94 25.83 2.62
C GLY A 228 -21.51 26.21 2.21
N ASN A 229 -21.19 27.51 2.22
CA ASN A 229 -19.88 28.02 1.82
C ASN A 229 -18.78 27.67 2.84
N GLU A 230 -19.12 27.63 4.13
CA GLU A 230 -18.20 27.20 5.18
C GLU A 230 -17.92 25.69 5.13
N ARG A 231 -18.95 24.86 4.91
CA ARG A 231 -18.80 23.41 4.68
C ARG A 231 -17.97 23.10 3.44
N ASP A 232 -18.21 23.81 2.34
CA ASP A 232 -17.42 23.64 1.11
C ASP A 232 -15.97 24.08 1.32
N SER A 233 -15.72 25.14 2.11
CA SER A 233 -14.35 25.55 2.46
C SER A 233 -13.64 24.54 3.37
N ARG A 234 -14.35 23.93 4.34
CA ARG A 234 -13.81 22.90 5.24
C ARG A 234 -13.60 21.58 4.50
N ALA A 235 -14.51 21.21 3.61
CA ALA A 235 -14.38 20.04 2.73
C ALA A 235 -13.21 20.23 1.76
N ALA A 236 -13.07 21.40 1.14
CA ALA A 236 -11.94 21.72 0.28
C ALA A 236 -10.60 21.76 1.04
N ALA A 237 -10.59 22.24 2.29
CA ALA A 237 -9.42 22.22 3.16
C ALA A 237 -9.05 20.78 3.60
N ALA A 238 -10.03 19.96 3.96
CA ALA A 238 -9.84 18.55 4.30
C ALA A 238 -9.38 17.73 3.08
N LEU A 239 -9.95 18.00 1.90
CA LEU A 239 -9.54 17.40 0.62
C LEU A 239 -8.10 17.80 0.28
N LYS A 240 -7.72 19.06 0.49
CA LYS A 240 -6.34 19.53 0.33
C LYS A 240 -5.37 18.85 1.30
N ARG A 241 -5.79 18.51 2.51
CA ARG A 241 -4.94 17.83 3.50
C ARG A 241 -4.80 16.32 3.24
N ASN A 242 -5.85 15.69 2.71
CA ASN A 242 -5.97 14.23 2.59
C ASN A 242 -6.02 13.71 1.15
N TRP A 243 -5.62 14.52 0.15
CA TRP A 243 -5.69 14.11 -1.26
C TRP A 243 -4.88 12.83 -1.55
N CYS A 244 -3.69 12.68 -0.94
CA CYS A 244 -2.85 11.49 -1.11
C CYS A 244 -3.57 10.21 -0.67
N ILE A 245 -4.22 10.22 0.51
CA ILE A 245 -4.93 9.03 1.01
C ILE A 245 -6.18 8.77 0.17
N GLY A 246 -6.88 9.81 -0.29
CA GLY A 246 -8.03 9.70 -1.18
C GLY A 246 -7.68 9.00 -2.51
N LEU A 247 -6.55 9.36 -3.12
CA LEU A 247 -6.06 8.69 -4.32
C LEU A 247 -5.70 7.23 -4.06
N ARG A 248 -4.98 6.92 -2.97
CA ARG A 248 -4.65 5.52 -2.62
C ARG A 248 -5.89 4.66 -2.39
N ILE A 249 -6.91 5.22 -1.73
CA ILE A 249 -8.19 4.52 -1.52
C ILE A 249 -8.88 4.28 -2.87
N THR A 250 -8.86 5.26 -3.76
CA THR A 250 -9.46 5.14 -5.10
C THR A 250 -8.75 4.06 -5.93
N GLU A 251 -7.41 4.07 -5.94
CA GLU A 251 -6.58 3.03 -6.59
C GLU A 251 -6.91 1.63 -6.07
N MET A 252 -7.04 1.49 -4.74
CA MET A 252 -7.38 0.23 -4.10
C MET A 252 -8.78 -0.24 -4.49
N ILE A 253 -9.79 0.64 -4.43
CA ILE A 253 -11.18 0.31 -4.77
C ILE A 253 -11.29 -0.14 -6.23
N LEU A 254 -10.66 0.60 -7.15
CA LEU A 254 -10.66 0.22 -8.57
C LEU A 254 -9.97 -1.12 -8.80
N SER A 255 -8.88 -1.41 -8.08
CA SER A 255 -8.20 -2.71 -8.14
C SER A 255 -9.08 -3.85 -7.63
N VAL A 256 -9.82 -3.64 -6.54
CA VAL A 256 -10.75 -4.63 -5.97
C VAL A 256 -11.93 -4.89 -6.90
N ILE A 257 -12.46 -3.85 -7.55
CA ILE A 257 -13.52 -4.02 -8.56
C ILE A 257 -12.99 -4.78 -9.77
N ALA A 258 -11.82 -4.40 -10.29
CA ALA A 258 -11.22 -5.05 -11.46
C ALA A 258 -10.94 -6.54 -11.22
N ILE A 259 -10.46 -6.91 -10.02
CA ILE A 259 -10.21 -8.31 -9.66
C ILE A 259 -11.51 -9.11 -9.48
N GLY A 260 -12.54 -8.51 -8.89
CA GLY A 260 -13.85 -9.17 -8.75
C GLY A 260 -14.47 -9.48 -10.12
N LEU A 261 -14.36 -8.56 -11.07
CA LEU A 261 -14.88 -8.73 -12.42
C LEU A 261 -14.15 -9.84 -13.20
N ILE A 262 -12.81 -9.91 -13.13
CA ILE A 262 -12.05 -10.97 -13.83
C ILE A 262 -12.32 -12.34 -13.22
N VAL A 263 -12.42 -12.44 -11.89
CA VAL A 263 -12.77 -13.70 -11.20
C VAL A 263 -14.17 -14.16 -11.62
N GLY A 264 -15.14 -13.26 -11.66
CA GLY A 264 -16.49 -13.55 -12.16
C GLY A 264 -16.48 -14.09 -13.61
N ALA A 265 -15.64 -13.54 -14.48
CA ALA A 265 -15.49 -14.03 -15.84
C ALA A 265 -14.87 -15.44 -15.91
N LEU A 266 -13.95 -15.77 -15.00
CA LEU A 266 -13.22 -17.05 -14.98
C LEU A 266 -14.02 -18.22 -14.40
N TYR A 267 -15.08 -17.97 -13.61
CA TYR A 267 -16.02 -18.99 -13.16
C TYR A 267 -16.83 -19.63 -14.30
N SER A 268 -16.79 -19.06 -15.51
CA SER A 268 -17.35 -19.65 -16.72
C SER A 268 -16.23 -20.24 -17.60
N PRO A 269 -15.66 -21.42 -17.27
CA PRO A 269 -14.42 -21.94 -17.86
C PRO A 269 -14.48 -22.21 -19.36
N GLN A 270 -15.69 -22.31 -19.94
CA GLN A 270 -15.89 -22.52 -21.37
C GLN A 270 -15.65 -21.25 -22.21
N VAL A 271 -15.47 -20.08 -21.60
CA VAL A 271 -15.61 -18.78 -22.28
C VAL A 271 -14.27 -18.08 -22.50
N VAL A 272 -13.25 -18.35 -21.69
CA VAL A 272 -11.98 -17.61 -21.75
C VAL A 272 -10.81 -18.59 -21.79
N GLN A 273 -10.38 -18.96 -23.00
CA GLN A 273 -9.09 -19.64 -23.19
C GLN A 273 -7.95 -18.60 -23.09
N SER A 274 -7.86 -17.93 -21.96
CA SER A 274 -6.70 -17.08 -21.66
C SER A 274 -5.50 -17.97 -21.41
N ASP A 275 -4.38 -17.61 -22.03
CA ASP A 275 -3.10 -18.24 -21.72
C ASP A 275 -2.85 -18.09 -20.22
N HIS A 276 -2.44 -19.16 -19.53
CA HIS A 276 -2.02 -19.13 -18.13
C HIS A 276 -0.99 -18.02 -17.87
N ARG A 277 -0.22 -17.66 -18.91
CA ARG A 277 0.75 -16.58 -18.86
C ARG A 277 0.14 -15.20 -18.71
N HIS A 278 -0.99 -14.98 -19.37
CA HIS A 278 -1.75 -13.73 -19.33
C HIS A 278 -2.47 -13.58 -17.99
N ILE A 279 -3.11 -14.65 -17.53
CA ILE A 279 -3.77 -14.70 -16.22
C ILE A 279 -2.78 -14.37 -15.09
N ALA A 280 -1.58 -14.93 -15.13
CA ALA A 280 -0.54 -14.65 -14.14
C ALA A 280 -0.20 -13.15 -14.07
N LEU A 281 -0.05 -12.48 -15.22
CA LEU A 281 0.22 -11.03 -15.26
C LEU A 281 -0.96 -10.23 -14.67
N ILE A 282 -2.20 -10.59 -15.03
CA ILE A 282 -3.41 -9.89 -14.58
C ILE A 282 -3.57 -10.02 -13.07
N PHE A 283 -3.49 -11.25 -12.54
CA PHE A 283 -3.59 -11.51 -11.11
C PHE A 283 -2.48 -10.80 -10.34
N SER A 284 -1.23 -10.95 -10.78
CA SER A 284 -0.11 -10.23 -10.18
C SER A 284 -0.32 -8.73 -10.17
N SER A 285 -0.89 -8.13 -11.21
CA SER A 285 -1.15 -6.69 -11.26
C SER A 285 -2.20 -6.27 -10.24
N TYR A 286 -3.36 -6.92 -10.20
CA TYR A 286 -4.44 -6.47 -9.31
C TYR A 286 -4.13 -6.77 -7.84
N SER A 287 -3.72 -7.99 -7.50
CA SER A 287 -3.51 -8.37 -6.10
C SER A 287 -2.28 -7.73 -5.47
N SER A 288 -1.20 -7.51 -6.24
CA SER A 288 -0.03 -6.78 -5.72
C SER A 288 -0.38 -5.37 -5.30
N TYR A 289 -1.15 -4.63 -6.11
CA TYR A 289 -1.51 -3.26 -5.78
C TYR A 289 -2.53 -3.18 -4.67
N ILE A 290 -3.46 -4.12 -4.53
CA ILE A 290 -4.34 -4.21 -3.35
C ILE A 290 -3.50 -4.30 -2.07
N ILE A 291 -2.48 -5.16 -2.04
CA ILE A 291 -1.58 -5.31 -0.89
C ILE A 291 -0.77 -4.03 -0.65
N ILE A 292 -0.10 -3.51 -1.68
CA ILE A 292 0.76 -2.33 -1.58
C ILE A 292 -0.04 -1.11 -1.13
N THR A 293 -1.16 -0.79 -1.80
CA THR A 293 -1.98 0.38 -1.43
C THR A 293 -2.61 0.20 -0.06
N GLY A 294 -3.07 -1.01 0.28
CA GLY A 294 -3.62 -1.31 1.60
C GLY A 294 -2.62 -1.01 2.72
N VAL A 295 -1.38 -1.47 2.58
CA VAL A 295 -0.33 -1.19 3.56
C VAL A 295 0.04 0.29 3.63
N LEU A 296 0.12 0.99 2.49
CA LEU A 296 0.38 2.43 2.48
C LEU A 296 -0.73 3.23 3.15
N ILE A 297 -2.00 2.82 3.00
CA ILE A 297 -3.13 3.43 3.70
C ILE A 297 -3.01 3.19 5.22
N ILE A 298 -2.73 1.96 5.65
CA ILE A 298 -2.54 1.62 7.07
C ILE A 298 -1.39 2.44 7.67
N ALA A 299 -0.25 2.53 6.98
CA ALA A 299 0.89 3.34 7.41
C ALA A 299 0.51 4.81 7.61
N ARG A 300 -0.31 5.36 6.70
CA ARG A 300 -0.82 6.74 6.82
C ARG A 300 -1.79 6.91 7.99
N LEU A 301 -2.63 5.92 8.27
CA LEU A 301 -3.53 5.93 9.44
C LEU A 301 -2.75 5.87 10.77
N LEU A 302 -1.56 5.25 10.77
CA LEU A 302 -0.64 5.24 11.91
C LEU A 302 0.17 6.55 12.04
N GLY A 303 -0.10 7.56 11.21
CA GLY A 303 0.45 8.90 11.33
C GLY A 303 1.66 9.19 10.44
N GLU A 304 2.08 8.27 9.57
CA GLU A 304 3.28 8.46 8.75
C GLU A 304 2.98 8.48 7.23
N SER A 305 3.48 9.49 6.50
CA SER A 305 3.50 9.47 5.03
C SER A 305 4.70 8.70 4.52
N ALA A 306 4.48 7.84 3.52
CA ALA A 306 5.57 7.45 2.64
C ALA A 306 6.12 8.71 1.94
N GLY A 307 7.44 8.84 1.88
CA GLY A 307 8.07 9.96 1.18
C GLY A 307 7.62 10.04 -0.29
N TRP A 308 7.62 11.25 -0.84
CA TRP A 308 7.12 11.51 -2.19
C TRP A 308 7.79 10.63 -3.27
N ARG A 309 9.10 10.35 -3.12
CA ARG A 309 9.87 9.50 -4.06
C ARG A 309 9.38 8.06 -4.09
N THR A 310 9.16 7.44 -2.92
CA THR A 310 8.57 6.10 -2.85
C THR A 310 7.15 6.12 -3.39
N SER A 311 6.36 7.15 -3.05
CA SER A 311 4.99 7.27 -3.52
C SER A 311 4.91 7.34 -5.05
N ILE A 312 5.84 8.09 -5.69
CA ILE A 312 5.97 8.14 -7.15
C ILE A 312 6.42 6.80 -7.71
N GLY A 313 7.42 6.14 -7.11
CA GLY A 313 7.91 4.83 -7.57
C GLY A 313 6.80 3.78 -7.62
N PHE A 314 5.96 3.72 -6.58
CA PHE A 314 4.78 2.86 -6.57
C PHE A 314 3.76 3.22 -7.65
N SER A 315 3.52 4.51 -7.86
CA SER A 315 2.51 4.96 -8.83
C SER A 315 2.96 4.72 -10.28
N ILE A 316 4.27 4.89 -10.59
CA ILE A 316 4.85 4.56 -11.90
C ILE A 316 4.73 3.08 -12.19
N MET A 317 5.12 2.23 -11.24
CA MET A 317 4.97 0.78 -11.40
C MET A 317 3.49 0.40 -11.56
N GLY A 318 2.57 1.10 -10.88
CA GLY A 318 1.13 0.86 -10.97
C GLY A 318 0.60 1.17 -12.35
N PHE A 319 0.95 2.34 -12.87
CA PHE A 319 0.63 2.73 -14.23
C PHE A 319 1.09 1.69 -15.27
N ILE A 320 2.34 1.22 -15.18
CA ILE A 320 2.89 0.23 -16.11
C ILE A 320 2.13 -1.10 -16.01
N MET A 321 1.96 -1.62 -14.79
CA MET A 321 1.33 -2.93 -14.55
C MET A 321 -0.15 -2.94 -15.00
N PHE A 322 -0.93 -1.91 -14.64
CA PHE A 322 -2.34 -1.82 -15.03
C PHE A 322 -2.54 -1.58 -16.52
N THR A 323 -1.60 -0.87 -17.18
CA THR A 323 -1.61 -0.73 -18.64
C THR A 323 -1.31 -2.06 -19.33
N ALA A 324 -0.32 -2.81 -18.83
CA ALA A 324 0.02 -4.13 -19.36
C ALA A 324 -1.12 -5.14 -19.15
N ALA A 325 -1.74 -5.16 -17.97
CA ALA A 325 -2.90 -6.00 -17.68
C ALA A 325 -4.07 -5.69 -18.61
N ALA A 326 -4.39 -4.40 -18.82
CA ALA A 326 -5.46 -3.99 -19.72
C ALA A 326 -5.19 -4.42 -21.17
N ALA A 327 -3.97 -4.23 -21.67
CA ALA A 327 -3.59 -4.62 -23.03
C ALA A 327 -3.77 -6.12 -23.26
N VAL A 328 -3.34 -6.94 -22.29
CA VAL A 328 -3.48 -8.39 -22.33
C VAL A 328 -4.95 -8.81 -22.25
N ILE A 329 -5.75 -8.19 -21.37
CA ILE A 329 -7.19 -8.47 -21.27
C ILE A 329 -7.90 -8.17 -22.60
N PHE A 330 -7.62 -7.03 -23.24
CA PHE A 330 -8.26 -6.70 -24.52
C PHE A 330 -7.82 -7.64 -25.64
N TYR A 331 -6.56 -8.06 -25.65
CA TYR A 331 -6.08 -9.06 -26.60
C TYR A 331 -6.80 -10.40 -26.43
N ASP A 332 -6.89 -10.91 -25.19
CA ASP A 332 -7.54 -12.19 -24.87
C ASP A 332 -9.05 -12.14 -25.13
N TRP A 333 -9.69 -11.03 -24.78
CA TRP A 333 -11.09 -10.78 -25.05
C TRP A 333 -11.36 -10.80 -26.56
N HIS A 334 -10.60 -10.03 -27.35
CA HIS A 334 -10.78 -9.95 -28.80
C HIS A 334 -10.58 -11.31 -29.45
N ARG A 335 -9.47 -12.00 -29.13
CA ARG A 335 -9.16 -13.32 -29.68
C ARG A 335 -10.24 -14.35 -29.34
N SER A 336 -10.64 -14.43 -28.07
CA SER A 336 -11.57 -15.46 -27.61
C SER A 336 -12.99 -15.22 -28.10
N TYR A 337 -13.41 -13.95 -28.17
CA TYR A 337 -14.75 -13.57 -28.63
C TYR A 337 -15.02 -14.01 -30.07
N TYR A 338 -14.05 -13.81 -30.98
CA TYR A 338 -14.19 -14.20 -32.39
C TYR A 338 -13.86 -15.66 -32.68
N ALA A 339 -13.13 -16.34 -31.79
CA ALA A 339 -12.83 -17.76 -31.94
C ALA A 339 -14.02 -18.66 -31.57
N ASN A 340 -14.91 -18.20 -30.70
CA ASN A 340 -16.01 -19.00 -30.17
C ASN A 340 -17.30 -18.83 -30.98
N LEU A 341 -17.88 -19.96 -31.45
CA LEU A 341 -19.15 -19.95 -32.19
C LEU A 341 -20.36 -19.52 -31.36
N ARG A 342 -20.31 -19.69 -30.03
CA ARG A 342 -21.39 -19.32 -29.09
C ARG A 342 -20.81 -18.65 -27.85
N PRO A 343 -20.40 -17.38 -27.93
CA PRO A 343 -19.81 -16.67 -26.81
C PRO A 343 -20.85 -16.45 -25.71
N ASN A 344 -20.51 -16.79 -24.46
CA ASN A 344 -21.31 -16.36 -23.32
C ASN A 344 -21.11 -14.86 -23.14
N LYS A 345 -22.13 -14.09 -23.49
CA LYS A 345 -22.09 -12.63 -23.47
C LYS A 345 -21.75 -12.08 -22.08
N GLU A 346 -22.28 -12.68 -21.02
CA GLU A 346 -22.07 -12.22 -19.64
C GLU A 346 -20.59 -12.27 -19.24
N ALA A 347 -19.93 -13.42 -19.45
CA ALA A 347 -18.52 -13.58 -19.08
C ALA A 347 -17.57 -12.69 -19.92
N TYR A 348 -17.90 -12.46 -21.20
CA TYR A 348 -17.14 -11.50 -22.02
C TYR A 348 -17.36 -10.05 -21.61
N ASP A 349 -18.57 -9.68 -21.19
CA ASP A 349 -18.90 -8.35 -20.69
C ASP A 349 -18.18 -8.09 -19.35
N LEU A 350 -18.06 -9.10 -18.48
CA LEU A 350 -17.26 -9.03 -17.25
C LEU A 350 -15.76 -8.88 -17.54
N LEU A 351 -15.22 -9.67 -18.48
CA LEU A 351 -13.81 -9.62 -18.88
C LEU A 351 -13.42 -8.24 -19.43
N ILE A 352 -14.19 -7.71 -20.40
CA ILE A 352 -13.91 -6.38 -20.96
C ILE A 352 -14.11 -5.28 -19.91
N SER A 353 -15.10 -5.41 -19.03
CA SER A 353 -15.30 -4.46 -17.93
C SER A 353 -14.07 -4.41 -17.01
N SER A 354 -13.50 -5.56 -16.63
CA SER A 354 -12.25 -5.60 -15.86
C SER A 354 -11.11 -4.86 -16.58
N GLY A 355 -10.95 -5.07 -17.89
CA GLY A 355 -9.95 -4.36 -18.70
C GLY A 355 -10.17 -2.84 -18.73
N VAL A 356 -11.42 -2.38 -18.83
CA VAL A 356 -11.77 -0.95 -18.77
C VAL A 356 -11.45 -0.36 -17.39
N PHE A 357 -11.81 -1.05 -16.30
CA PHE A 357 -11.44 -0.62 -14.95
C PHE A 357 -9.92 -0.56 -14.76
N SER A 358 -9.16 -1.45 -15.39
CA SER A 358 -7.70 -1.40 -15.38
C SER A 358 -7.15 -0.14 -16.05
N ILE A 359 -7.71 0.26 -17.20
CA ILE A 359 -7.35 1.53 -17.87
C ILE A 359 -7.71 2.75 -17.02
N ILE A 360 -8.90 2.75 -16.42
CA ILE A 360 -9.32 3.83 -15.51
C ILE A 360 -8.34 3.93 -14.34
N ASN A 361 -7.96 2.81 -13.76
CA ASN A 361 -7.00 2.79 -12.65
C ASN A 361 -5.61 3.27 -13.08
N ALA A 362 -5.15 2.88 -14.29
CA ALA A 362 -3.91 3.42 -14.86
C ALA A 362 -3.97 4.95 -14.99
N ALA A 363 -5.10 5.51 -15.42
CA ALA A 363 -5.28 6.97 -15.47
C ALA A 363 -5.22 7.60 -14.06
N VAL A 364 -5.81 6.96 -13.05
CA VAL A 364 -5.71 7.41 -11.64
C VAL A 364 -4.25 7.41 -11.17
N PHE A 365 -3.48 6.35 -11.45
CA PHE A 365 -2.04 6.32 -11.15
C PHE A 365 -1.29 7.45 -11.85
N LEU A 366 -1.62 7.75 -13.11
CA LEU A 366 -1.01 8.86 -13.84
C LEU A 366 -1.32 10.21 -13.19
N VAL A 367 -2.58 10.44 -12.79
CA VAL A 367 -2.98 11.62 -12.03
C VAL A 367 -2.24 11.70 -10.70
N HIS A 368 -2.07 10.58 -10.00
CA HIS A 368 -1.29 10.52 -8.76
C HIS A 368 0.16 10.93 -9.00
N ILE A 369 0.82 10.38 -10.03
CA ILE A 369 2.19 10.77 -10.40
C ILE A 369 2.27 12.29 -10.62
N PHE A 370 1.36 12.85 -11.43
CA PHE A 370 1.36 14.28 -11.75
C PHE A 370 1.15 15.16 -10.52
N LEU A 371 0.20 14.80 -9.65
CA LEU A 371 -0.08 15.56 -8.43
C LEU A 371 1.08 15.47 -7.43
N THR A 372 1.72 14.32 -7.30
CA THR A 372 2.89 14.16 -6.41
C THR A 372 4.08 14.98 -6.89
N PHE A 373 4.34 15.06 -8.20
CA PHE A 373 5.37 15.96 -8.75
C PHE A 373 5.02 17.45 -8.57
N LYS A 374 3.75 17.83 -8.72
CA LYS A 374 3.34 19.24 -8.57
C LYS A 374 3.36 19.71 -7.12
N LYS A 375 3.10 18.79 -6.17
CA LYS A 375 2.93 19.06 -4.74
C LYS A 375 4.01 18.39 -3.91
N GLU A 376 5.25 18.42 -4.38
CA GLU A 376 6.40 17.85 -3.66
C GLU A 376 6.52 18.39 -2.23
N ALA A 377 6.08 19.63 -1.98
CA ALA A 377 6.09 20.26 -0.66
C ALA A 377 4.97 19.81 0.30
N ASP A 378 3.93 19.13 -0.19
CA ASP A 378 2.77 18.68 0.61
C ASP A 378 2.94 17.26 1.18
N TYR A 379 4.06 16.57 0.89
CA TYR A 379 4.37 15.19 1.29
C TYR A 379 5.40 15.13 2.42
#